data_AF-A0A9P6JJ32-F1
#
_entry.id   AF-A0A9P6JJ32-F1
#
_cell.length_a   1.000
_cell.length_b   1.000
_cell.length_c   1.000
_cell.angle_alpha   90.00
_cell.angle_beta   90.00
_cell.angle_gamma   90.00
#
_symmetry.space_group_name_H-M   'P 1'
#
loop_
_entity.id
_entity.type
_entity.pdbx_description
1 polymer ?
#
loop_
_entity_poly.entity_id
_entity_poly.type
_entity_poly.pdbx_seq_one_letter_code
_entity_poly.pdbx_strand_id
1 'polypeptide(L)'
;MSKSEDEYFLEQVASKIQHQLTLHEHIFAIGTLGQTATPTVSSLIIMSSNLDFVQRAVLLASSKFLGRILGAHMVEERWIATIQDLGVSPFDEDALWDVLAKASRTPMDPLMPPPGSMSINEMLEHARAKLQRITPMQAYDELRESQVGAPTFLVDIRPQAQREREGAIHGSLIIERNVLEWRFDPRSEARLAIADRYDLRIIIFCQEGYTSSLAAYSLQQLGLLNATDIIGGYAAWSEAELPVDSDRRSETHTQESRSLVSLAGSVV
;
A
#
# COMPACT_ATOMS: atom_id res chain seq x y z
N MET A 1 -23.19 -32.32 17.46
CA MET A 1 -21.79 -32.63 17.14
C MET A 1 -20.95 -31.44 17.61
N SER A 2 -19.76 -31.68 18.14
CA SER A 2 -18.84 -30.60 18.54
C SER A 2 -18.27 -29.90 17.30
N LYS A 3 -17.79 -28.64 17.41
CA LYS A 3 -17.21 -27.92 16.26
C LYS A 3 -16.06 -28.67 15.57
N SER A 4 -15.25 -29.38 16.37
CA SER A 4 -14.19 -30.26 15.87
C SER A 4 -14.72 -31.47 15.10
N GLU A 5 -15.91 -31.97 15.45
CA GLU A 5 -16.57 -33.05 14.70
C GLU A 5 -17.14 -32.54 13.37
N ASP A 6 -17.64 -31.31 13.32
CA ASP A 6 -18.15 -30.68 12.09
C ASP A 6 -17.04 -30.46 11.06
N GLU A 7 -15.90 -29.91 11.50
CA GLU A 7 -14.73 -29.72 10.65
C GLU A 7 -14.20 -31.06 10.13
N TYR A 8 -13.98 -32.03 11.02
CA TYR A 8 -13.56 -33.38 10.63
C TYR A 8 -14.53 -34.03 9.64
N PHE A 9 -15.85 -33.89 9.85
CA PHE A 9 -16.85 -34.39 8.92
C PHE A 9 -16.75 -33.72 7.55
N LEU A 10 -16.65 -32.39 7.51
CA LEU A 10 -16.48 -31.66 6.26
C LEU A 10 -15.22 -32.11 5.53
N GLU A 11 -14.09 -32.29 6.22
CA GLU A 11 -12.85 -32.78 5.61
C GLU A 11 -13.01 -34.18 4.96
N GLN A 12 -13.76 -35.08 5.60
CA GLN A 12 -14.05 -36.40 5.03
C GLN A 12 -14.93 -36.30 3.77
N VAL A 13 -15.92 -35.41 3.78
CA VAL A 13 -16.78 -35.14 2.62
C VAL A 13 -15.97 -34.53 1.48
N ALA A 14 -15.17 -33.50 1.77
CA ALA A 14 -14.24 -32.85 0.87
C ALA A 14 -13.32 -33.87 0.19
N SER A 15 -12.68 -34.74 0.97
CA SER A 15 -11.75 -35.76 0.47
C SER A 15 -12.44 -36.75 -0.48
N LYS A 16 -13.69 -37.15 -0.18
CA LYS A 16 -14.47 -38.04 -1.06
C LYS A 16 -14.85 -37.36 -2.36
N ILE A 17 -15.31 -36.11 -2.32
CA ILE A 17 -15.65 -35.34 -3.52
C ILE A 17 -14.41 -35.17 -4.40
N GLN A 18 -13.28 -34.79 -3.81
CA GLN A 18 -12.01 -34.63 -4.52
C GLN A 18 -11.60 -35.90 -5.28
N HIS A 19 -11.71 -37.06 -4.63
CA HIS A 19 -11.38 -38.33 -5.26
C HIS A 19 -12.24 -38.59 -6.52
N GLN A 20 -13.52 -38.22 -6.49
CA GLN A 20 -14.43 -38.38 -7.63
C GLN A 20 -14.16 -37.37 -8.77
N LEU A 21 -13.55 -36.22 -8.48
CA LEU A 21 -13.28 -35.15 -9.44
C LEU A 21 -11.85 -35.16 -10.01
N THR A 22 -11.09 -36.23 -9.78
CA THR A 22 -9.65 -36.34 -10.09
C THR A 22 -9.25 -36.10 -11.55
N LEU A 23 -10.18 -36.21 -12.51
CA LEU A 23 -9.90 -36.05 -13.94
C LEU A 23 -10.18 -34.65 -14.49
N HIS A 24 -10.66 -33.71 -13.66
CA HIS A 24 -11.06 -32.38 -14.10
C HIS A 24 -10.51 -31.29 -13.18
N GLU A 25 -10.16 -30.14 -13.77
CA GLU A 25 -9.96 -28.93 -12.97
C GLU A 25 -11.28 -28.55 -12.30
N HIS A 26 -11.26 -28.39 -10.99
CA HIS A 26 -12.46 -28.11 -10.21
C HIS A 26 -12.13 -27.21 -9.04
N ILE A 27 -13.12 -26.42 -8.63
CA ILE A 27 -13.16 -25.76 -7.33
C ILE A 27 -14.56 -25.95 -6.75
N PHE A 28 -14.64 -26.19 -5.44
CA PHE A 28 -15.92 -26.21 -4.75
C PHE A 28 -15.77 -25.74 -3.31
N ALA A 29 -16.91 -25.46 -2.68
CA ALA A 29 -17.01 -25.15 -1.28
C ALA A 29 -18.03 -26.06 -0.60
N ILE A 30 -17.73 -26.45 0.63
CA ILE A 30 -18.67 -27.16 1.52
C ILE A 30 -18.66 -26.45 2.86
N GLY A 31 -19.83 -26.23 3.43
CA GLY A 31 -19.92 -25.60 4.74
C GLY A 31 -21.04 -26.18 5.57
N THR A 32 -20.91 -26.08 6.89
CA THR A 32 -22.03 -26.32 7.80
C THR A 32 -22.89 -25.08 7.88
N LEU A 33 -24.20 -25.26 7.98
CA LEU A 33 -25.12 -24.19 8.35
C LEU A 33 -25.37 -24.32 9.84
N GLY A 34 -24.91 -23.34 10.62
CA GLY A 34 -25.14 -23.31 12.06
C GLY A 34 -26.63 -23.31 12.36
N GLN A 35 -27.16 -24.43 12.86
CA GLN A 35 -28.49 -24.47 13.43
C GLN A 35 -28.34 -24.27 14.94
N THR A 36 -29.02 -23.27 15.51
CA THR A 36 -29.39 -23.13 16.95
C THR A 36 -28.60 -22.19 17.91
N ALA A 37 -27.58 -21.44 17.51
CA ALA A 37 -26.91 -20.46 18.42
C ALA A 37 -26.79 -19.06 17.80
N THR A 38 -26.99 -17.98 18.55
CA THR A 38 -26.80 -16.60 18.07
C THR A 38 -25.64 -15.91 18.82
N PRO A 39 -24.57 -15.46 18.14
CA PRO A 39 -24.31 -15.59 16.69
C PRO A 39 -24.02 -17.03 16.28
N THR A 40 -24.42 -17.43 15.07
CA THR A 40 -24.09 -18.76 14.56
C THR A 40 -22.65 -18.74 14.08
N VAL A 41 -21.95 -19.86 14.23
CA VAL A 41 -20.59 -20.01 13.73
C VAL A 41 -20.54 -21.28 12.91
N SER A 42 -20.12 -21.15 11.67
CA SER A 42 -20.13 -22.19 10.65
C SER A 42 -18.71 -22.44 10.15
N SER A 43 -18.41 -23.70 9.83
CA SER A 43 -17.16 -24.03 9.13
C SER A 43 -17.42 -24.03 7.63
N LEU A 44 -16.52 -23.42 6.87
CA LEU A 44 -16.50 -23.41 5.41
C LEU A 44 -15.16 -23.95 4.94
N ILE A 45 -15.17 -24.98 4.10
CA ILE A 45 -14.00 -25.50 3.41
C ILE A 45 -14.13 -25.12 1.93
N ILE A 46 -13.11 -24.45 1.39
CA ILE A 46 -12.93 -24.26 -0.06
C ILE A 46 -11.73 -25.09 -0.50
N MET A 47 -11.90 -25.83 -1.59
CA MET A 47 -10.85 -26.65 -2.14
C MET A 47 -10.92 -26.75 -3.65
N SER A 48 -9.78 -27.11 -4.25
CA SER A 48 -9.60 -27.14 -5.69
C SER A 48 -8.59 -28.23 -6.06
N SER A 49 -8.58 -28.63 -7.33
CA SER A 49 -7.45 -29.37 -7.95
C SER A 49 -6.27 -28.48 -8.31
N ASN A 50 -6.43 -27.16 -8.20
CA ASN A 50 -5.44 -26.15 -8.55
C ASN A 50 -5.29 -25.15 -7.40
N LEU A 51 -4.09 -25.09 -6.82
CA LEU A 51 -3.78 -24.25 -5.66
C LEU A 51 -4.03 -22.76 -5.93
N ASP A 52 -3.81 -22.28 -7.15
CA ASP A 52 -4.04 -20.88 -7.52
C ASP A 52 -5.53 -20.52 -7.47
N PHE A 53 -6.43 -21.44 -7.82
CA PHE A 53 -7.87 -21.22 -7.63
C PHE A 53 -8.23 -21.09 -6.14
N VAL A 54 -7.61 -21.88 -5.26
CA VAL A 54 -7.85 -21.77 -3.81
C VAL A 54 -7.38 -20.41 -3.32
N GLN A 55 -6.15 -20.00 -3.67
CA GLN A 55 -5.59 -18.71 -3.28
C GLN A 55 -6.48 -17.53 -3.72
N ARG A 56 -7.00 -17.57 -4.95
CA ARG A 56 -7.95 -16.56 -5.43
C ARG A 56 -9.26 -16.59 -4.65
N ALA A 57 -9.80 -17.79 -4.41
CA ALA A 57 -11.02 -17.95 -3.64
C ALA A 57 -10.87 -17.43 -2.20
N VAL A 58 -9.71 -17.61 -1.56
CA VAL A 58 -9.43 -17.04 -0.23
C VAL A 58 -9.52 -15.52 -0.25
N LEU A 59 -8.90 -14.86 -1.23
CA LEU A 59 -8.91 -13.40 -1.35
C LEU A 59 -10.33 -12.86 -1.62
N LEU A 60 -11.07 -13.55 -2.50
CA LEU A 60 -12.45 -13.21 -2.81
C LEU A 60 -13.38 -13.44 -1.62
N ALA A 61 -13.26 -14.58 -0.92
CA ALA A 61 -14.06 -14.90 0.26
C ALA A 61 -13.79 -13.90 1.40
N SER A 62 -12.52 -13.54 1.65
CA SER A 62 -12.15 -12.51 2.62
C SER A 62 -12.79 -11.15 2.33
N SER A 63 -12.97 -10.84 1.04
CA SER A 63 -13.64 -9.60 0.60
C SER A 63 -15.16 -9.67 0.69
N LYS A 64 -15.75 -10.85 0.55
CA LYS A 64 -17.20 -11.08 0.52
C LYS A 64 -17.82 -11.29 1.90
N PHE A 65 -17.06 -11.88 2.82
CA PHE A 65 -17.48 -12.14 4.21
C PHE A 65 -16.77 -11.19 5.19
N LEU A 66 -16.73 -9.90 4.84
CA LEU A 66 -16.03 -8.88 5.61
C LEU A 66 -16.52 -8.84 7.08
N GLY A 67 -15.57 -8.89 8.01
CA GLY A 67 -15.86 -8.90 9.45
C GLY A 67 -16.54 -10.16 9.98
N ARG A 68 -16.77 -11.17 9.13
CA ARG A 68 -17.45 -12.43 9.49
C ARG A 68 -16.51 -13.63 9.51
N ILE A 69 -15.32 -13.55 8.93
CA ILE A 69 -14.30 -14.60 9.05
C ILE A 69 -13.62 -14.46 10.42
N LEU A 70 -13.92 -15.38 11.34
CA LEU A 70 -13.39 -15.39 12.71
C LEU A 70 -11.99 -16.01 12.80
N GLY A 71 -11.66 -16.85 11.83
CA GLY A 71 -10.37 -17.51 11.71
C GLY A 71 -10.33 -18.33 10.43
N ALA A 72 -9.16 -18.47 9.85
CA ALA A 72 -8.95 -19.33 8.71
C ALA A 72 -7.53 -19.87 8.69
N HIS A 73 -7.36 -21.05 8.12
CA HIS A 73 -6.06 -21.67 7.96
C HIS A 73 -6.03 -22.54 6.69
N MET A 74 -4.83 -22.88 6.26
CA MET A 74 -4.59 -23.77 5.13
C MET A 74 -4.15 -25.13 5.66
N VAL A 75 -4.78 -26.19 5.17
CA VAL A 75 -4.35 -27.58 5.36
C VAL A 75 -4.23 -28.21 3.98
N GLU A 76 -3.00 -28.56 3.58
CA GLU A 76 -2.71 -29.00 2.21
C GLU A 76 -3.23 -27.98 1.16
N GLU A 77 -4.10 -28.40 0.25
CA GLU A 77 -4.73 -27.56 -0.78
C GLU A 77 -6.15 -27.13 -0.39
N ARG A 78 -6.45 -27.10 0.91
CA ARG A 78 -7.78 -26.78 1.45
C ARG A 78 -7.69 -25.54 2.30
N TRP A 79 -8.58 -24.59 2.03
CA TRP A 79 -8.80 -23.46 2.91
C TRP A 79 -9.96 -23.76 3.83
N ILE A 80 -9.71 -23.70 5.13
CA ILE A 80 -10.72 -23.96 6.16
C ILE A 80 -10.94 -22.66 6.93
N ALA A 81 -12.17 -22.17 6.92
CA ALA A 81 -12.56 -20.92 7.54
C ALA A 81 -13.72 -21.10 8.50
N THR A 82 -13.64 -20.41 9.63
CA THR A 82 -14.76 -20.24 10.55
C THR A 82 -15.45 -18.93 10.23
N ILE A 83 -16.70 -19.00 9.79
CA ILE A 83 -17.50 -17.84 9.37
C ILE A 83 -18.69 -17.66 10.30
N GLN A 84 -18.82 -16.44 10.82
CA GLN A 84 -19.96 -16.00 11.63
C GLN A 84 -21.20 -15.80 10.75
N ASP A 85 -22.35 -16.29 11.21
CA ASP A 85 -23.68 -16.10 10.62
C ASP A 85 -23.81 -16.61 9.17
N LEU A 86 -22.95 -17.55 8.74
CA LEU A 86 -22.97 -18.08 7.36
C LEU A 86 -24.31 -18.76 7.05
N GLY A 87 -24.96 -18.32 5.96
CA GLY A 87 -26.28 -18.77 5.54
C GLY A 87 -27.44 -18.05 6.23
N VAL A 88 -27.15 -17.07 7.10
CA VAL A 88 -28.18 -16.20 7.70
C VAL A 88 -28.55 -15.07 6.75
N SER A 89 -27.58 -14.53 6.00
CA SER A 89 -27.82 -13.51 5.00
C SER A 89 -28.29 -14.15 3.68
N PRO A 90 -29.34 -13.60 3.04
CA PRO A 90 -29.82 -14.10 1.74
C PRO A 90 -28.77 -13.95 0.62
N PHE A 91 -27.73 -13.15 0.83
CA PHE A 91 -26.64 -12.95 -0.12
C PHE A 91 -25.49 -13.94 0.04
N ASP A 92 -25.47 -14.77 1.09
CA ASP A 92 -24.32 -15.61 1.38
C ASP A 92 -24.10 -16.70 0.33
N GLU A 93 -25.18 -17.27 -0.19
CA GLU A 93 -25.13 -18.26 -1.26
C GLU A 93 -24.61 -17.63 -2.56
N ASP A 94 -25.19 -16.50 -2.99
CA ASP A 94 -24.74 -15.77 -4.18
C ASP A 94 -23.28 -15.32 -4.05
N ALA A 95 -22.87 -14.89 -2.86
CA ALA A 95 -21.49 -14.49 -2.58
C ALA A 95 -20.54 -15.69 -2.72
N LEU A 96 -20.91 -16.86 -2.18
CA LEU A 96 -20.09 -18.07 -2.29
C LEU A 96 -19.98 -18.55 -3.74
N TRP A 97 -21.08 -18.53 -4.50
CA TRP A 97 -21.06 -18.83 -5.93
C TRP A 97 -20.19 -17.84 -6.71
N ASP A 98 -20.26 -16.55 -6.41
CA ASP A 98 -19.41 -15.53 -7.03
C ASP A 98 -17.92 -15.76 -6.74
N VAL A 99 -17.57 -16.16 -5.50
CA VAL A 99 -16.21 -16.55 -5.11
C VAL A 99 -15.71 -17.70 -5.97
N LEU A 100 -16.45 -18.81 -6.02
CA LEU A 100 -16.05 -20.01 -6.76
C LEU A 100 -15.96 -19.74 -8.27
N ALA A 101 -16.98 -19.06 -8.82
CA ALA A 101 -17.03 -18.75 -10.23
C ALA A 101 -15.87 -17.84 -10.65
N LYS A 102 -15.54 -16.79 -9.89
CA LYS A 102 -14.45 -15.87 -10.23
C LYS A 102 -13.07 -16.46 -9.97
N ALA A 103 -12.90 -17.28 -8.93
CA ALA A 103 -11.64 -17.94 -8.63
C ALA A 103 -11.21 -18.88 -9.77
N SER A 104 -12.17 -19.61 -10.35
CA SER A 104 -11.95 -20.55 -11.45
C SER A 104 -11.79 -19.91 -12.83
N ARG A 105 -12.00 -18.58 -12.97
CA ARG A 105 -11.84 -17.91 -14.26
C ARG A 105 -10.37 -17.92 -14.67
N THR A 106 -10.13 -18.22 -15.95
CA THR A 106 -8.84 -17.95 -16.60
C THR A 106 -8.57 -16.44 -16.52
N PRO A 107 -7.48 -16.00 -15.86
CA PRO A 107 -7.12 -14.59 -15.83
C PRO A 107 -6.84 -14.08 -17.23
N MET A 108 -6.90 -12.77 -17.41
CA MET A 108 -6.24 -12.16 -18.56
C MET A 108 -4.75 -12.45 -18.48
N ASP A 109 -4.15 -12.80 -19.62
CA ASP A 109 -2.71 -13.02 -19.71
C ASP A 109 -1.99 -11.71 -19.36
N PRO A 110 -1.16 -11.68 -18.30
CA PRO A 110 -0.42 -10.48 -17.93
C PRO A 110 0.58 -10.05 -19.02
N LEU A 111 0.95 -10.94 -19.95
CA LEU A 111 1.78 -10.63 -21.11
C LEU A 111 1.00 -10.01 -22.28
N MET A 112 -0.33 -9.97 -22.19
CA MET A 112 -1.21 -9.29 -23.14
C MET A 112 -2.02 -8.21 -22.42
N PRO A 113 -1.38 -7.08 -22.05
CA PRO A 113 -2.05 -6.02 -21.34
C PRO A 113 -3.10 -5.34 -22.23
N PRO A 114 -4.13 -4.68 -21.64
CA PRO A 114 -5.14 -3.96 -22.40
C PRO A 114 -4.51 -2.94 -23.37
N PRO A 115 -5.02 -2.82 -24.62
CA PRO A 115 -4.50 -1.85 -25.59
C PRO A 115 -4.47 -0.43 -25.03
N GLY A 116 -3.33 0.25 -25.18
CA GLY A 116 -3.12 1.62 -24.71
C GLY A 116 -2.76 1.75 -23.22
N SER A 117 -2.67 0.65 -22.47
CA SER A 117 -2.10 0.68 -21.13
C SER A 117 -0.57 0.79 -21.18
N MET A 118 0.01 1.36 -20.11
CA MET A 118 1.46 1.41 -19.90
C MET A 118 1.81 0.55 -18.69
N SER A 119 2.93 -0.15 -18.79
CA SER A 119 3.62 -0.74 -17.64
C SER A 119 4.15 0.34 -16.72
N ILE A 120 4.44 -0.03 -15.47
CA ILE A 120 5.08 0.88 -14.50
C ILE A 120 6.44 1.40 -14.99
N ASN A 121 7.18 0.58 -15.77
CA ASN A 121 8.47 0.97 -16.33
C ASN A 121 8.30 2.04 -17.41
N GLU A 122 7.33 1.88 -18.32
CA GLU A 122 7.03 2.90 -19.34
C GLU A 122 6.52 4.20 -18.69
N MET A 123 5.67 4.11 -17.66
CA MET A 123 5.23 5.29 -16.91
C MET A 123 6.39 6.04 -16.26
N LEU A 124 7.34 5.30 -15.66
CA LEU A 124 8.54 5.87 -15.05
C LEU A 124 9.47 6.49 -16.10
N GLU A 125 9.70 5.81 -17.22
CA GLU A 125 10.53 6.32 -18.31
C GLU A 125 9.95 7.61 -18.89
N HIS A 126 8.64 7.61 -19.17
CA HIS A 126 7.94 8.80 -19.67
C HIS A 126 8.04 9.97 -18.71
N ALA A 127 7.83 9.76 -17.41
CA ALA A 127 7.99 10.79 -16.40
C ALA A 127 9.43 11.32 -16.36
N ARG A 128 10.42 10.43 -16.29
CA ARG A 128 11.85 10.80 -16.21
C ARG A 128 12.32 11.55 -17.46
N ALA A 129 11.77 11.26 -18.63
CA ALA A 129 12.06 12.00 -19.86
C ALA A 129 11.62 13.47 -19.83
N LYS A 130 10.77 13.87 -18.88
CA LYS A 130 10.33 15.26 -18.67
C LYS A 130 11.07 15.97 -17.53
N LEU A 131 11.91 15.24 -16.78
CA LEU A 131 12.61 15.75 -15.62
C LEU A 131 14.10 15.94 -15.90
N GLN A 132 14.64 17.04 -15.41
CA GLN A 132 16.08 17.18 -15.22
C GLN A 132 16.42 16.66 -13.82
N ARG A 133 16.55 15.33 -13.73
CA ARG A 133 16.86 14.65 -12.46
C ARG A 133 18.27 15.01 -12.00
N ILE A 134 18.45 15.09 -10.68
CA ILE A 134 19.70 15.52 -10.08
C ILE A 134 20.28 14.45 -9.15
N THR A 135 21.59 14.44 -8.98
CA THR A 135 22.27 13.59 -8.00
C THR A 135 22.05 14.11 -6.58
N PRO A 136 22.27 13.30 -5.54
CA PRO A 136 22.22 13.77 -4.17
C PRO A 136 23.13 14.97 -3.89
N MET A 137 24.37 14.95 -4.43
CA MET A 137 25.32 16.05 -4.25
C MET A 137 24.81 17.35 -4.91
N GLN A 138 24.29 17.27 -6.14
CA GLN A 138 23.70 18.43 -6.82
C GLN A 138 22.51 19.02 -6.03
N ALA A 139 21.65 18.16 -5.48
CA ALA A 139 20.55 18.61 -4.62
C ALA A 139 21.07 19.30 -3.36
N TYR A 140 22.12 18.76 -2.73
CA TYR A 140 22.74 19.37 -1.55
C TYR A 140 23.40 20.73 -1.87
N ASP A 141 24.05 20.85 -3.02
CA ASP A 141 24.64 22.11 -3.49
C ASP A 141 23.56 23.16 -3.76
N GLU A 142 22.48 22.81 -4.49
CA GLU A 142 21.34 23.71 -4.77
C GLU A 142 20.68 24.25 -3.48
N LEU A 143 20.67 23.47 -2.39
CA LEU A 143 20.13 23.90 -1.09
C LEU A 143 21.03 24.90 -0.36
N ARG A 144 22.33 24.95 -0.70
CA ARG A 144 23.33 25.80 -0.04
C ARG A 144 23.66 27.06 -0.84
N GLU A 145 23.39 27.05 -2.13
CA GLU A 145 23.72 28.15 -3.03
C GLU A 145 22.74 29.32 -2.89
N SER A 146 23.21 30.44 -2.35
CA SER A 146 22.45 31.69 -2.28
C SER A 146 22.13 32.31 -3.64
N GLN A 147 22.68 31.79 -4.74
CA GLN A 147 22.46 32.30 -6.10
C GLN A 147 21.26 31.67 -6.81
N VAL A 148 20.66 30.61 -6.26
CA VAL A 148 19.39 30.10 -6.76
C VAL A 148 18.30 31.13 -6.45
N GLY A 149 17.85 31.87 -7.46
CA GLY A 149 16.87 32.95 -7.29
C GLY A 149 15.46 32.49 -6.88
N ALA A 150 15.18 31.19 -7.01
CA ALA A 150 13.91 30.59 -6.61
C ALA A 150 14.00 29.98 -5.21
N PRO A 151 12.95 30.06 -4.37
CA PRO A 151 12.91 29.31 -3.12
C PRO A 151 13.01 27.79 -3.39
N THR A 152 14.05 27.17 -2.84
CA THR A 152 14.35 25.75 -3.01
C THR A 152 13.95 24.95 -1.79
N PHE A 153 13.21 23.87 -2.00
CA PHE A 153 12.76 22.97 -0.94
C PHE A 153 13.04 21.53 -1.29
N LEU A 154 13.63 20.81 -0.33
CA LEU A 154 13.76 19.36 -0.35
C LEU A 154 12.49 18.74 0.26
N VAL A 155 11.88 17.75 -0.40
CA VAL A 155 10.61 17.15 -0.01
C VAL A 155 10.74 15.63 0.13
N ASP A 156 10.51 15.12 1.34
CA ASP A 156 10.44 13.68 1.63
C ASP A 156 8.99 13.19 1.48
N ILE A 157 8.76 12.30 0.51
CA ILE A 157 7.44 11.71 0.26
C ILE A 157 7.26 10.31 0.86
N ARG A 158 8.22 9.83 1.65
CA ARG A 158 8.19 8.49 2.26
C ARG A 158 7.21 8.42 3.43
N PRO A 159 6.50 7.29 3.61
CA PRO A 159 5.66 7.06 4.78
C PRO A 159 6.42 7.21 6.09
N GLN A 160 5.77 7.72 7.14
CA GLN A 160 6.38 7.88 8.46
C GLN A 160 7.12 6.63 8.96
N ALA A 161 6.49 5.45 8.88
CA ALA A 161 7.10 4.21 9.35
C ALA A 161 8.40 3.86 8.61
N GLN A 162 8.56 4.30 7.36
CA GLN A 162 9.81 4.10 6.62
C GLN A 162 10.91 5.04 7.15
N ARG A 163 10.60 6.32 7.32
CA ARG A 163 11.52 7.33 7.87
C ARG A 163 11.99 6.97 9.28
N GLU A 164 11.11 6.41 10.11
CA GLU A 164 11.47 5.94 11.46
C GLU A 164 12.47 4.78 11.46
N ARG A 165 12.40 3.88 10.46
CA ARG A 165 13.31 2.73 10.36
C ARG A 165 14.65 3.07 9.71
N GLU A 166 14.62 3.93 8.70
CA GLU A 166 15.77 4.15 7.80
C GLU A 166 16.46 5.51 8.03
N GLY A 167 15.85 6.40 8.81
CA GLY A 167 16.31 7.77 9.04
C GLY A 167 15.67 8.77 8.07
N ALA A 168 15.93 10.05 8.32
CA ALA A 168 15.38 11.18 7.56
C ALA A 168 16.47 12.22 7.27
N ILE A 169 16.20 13.11 6.32
CA ILE A 169 17.06 14.27 6.04
C ILE A 169 16.49 15.47 6.80
N HIS A 170 17.24 15.95 7.79
CA HIS A 170 16.84 17.11 8.59
C HIS A 170 16.57 18.33 7.70
N GLY A 171 15.48 19.06 7.98
CA GLY A 171 15.11 20.26 7.21
C GLY A 171 14.36 19.98 5.91
N SER A 172 14.16 18.72 5.52
CA SER A 172 13.23 18.38 4.44
C SER A 172 11.77 18.62 4.86
N LEU A 173 10.94 19.04 3.91
CA LEU A 173 9.49 19.09 4.08
C LEU A 173 8.93 17.67 3.97
N ILE A 174 8.33 17.18 5.04
CA ILE A 174 7.68 15.87 5.06
C ILE A 174 6.27 16.01 4.49
N ILE A 175 6.07 15.55 3.26
CA ILE A 175 4.77 15.59 2.57
C ILE A 175 4.58 14.23 1.91
N GLU A 176 3.85 13.32 2.55
CA GLU A 176 3.63 11.98 2.00
C GLU A 176 2.98 12.02 0.60
N ARG A 177 3.30 11.02 -0.22
CA ARG A 177 2.92 10.97 -1.64
C ARG A 177 1.43 11.22 -1.89
N ASN A 178 0.56 10.78 -1.00
CA ASN A 178 -0.90 10.81 -1.12
C ASN A 178 -1.52 12.23 -1.06
N VAL A 179 -0.80 13.21 -0.49
CA VAL A 179 -1.31 14.58 -0.34
C VAL A 179 -0.54 15.61 -1.17
N LEU A 180 0.55 15.19 -1.82
CA LEU A 180 1.54 16.08 -2.42
C LEU A 180 0.93 17.13 -3.37
N GLU A 181 0.12 16.70 -4.33
CA GLU A 181 -0.50 17.58 -5.33
C GLU A 181 -1.30 18.70 -4.68
N TRP A 182 -2.14 18.37 -3.70
CA TRP A 182 -3.00 19.32 -2.99
C TRP A 182 -2.20 20.30 -2.13
N ARG A 183 -1.05 19.86 -1.60
CA ARG A 183 -0.17 20.68 -0.78
C ARG A 183 0.64 21.68 -1.61
N PHE A 184 0.85 21.43 -2.90
CA PHE A 184 1.68 22.28 -3.75
C PHE A 184 0.92 23.03 -4.84
N ASP A 185 -0.32 22.68 -5.20
CA ASP A 185 -1.12 23.50 -6.13
C ASP A 185 -1.45 24.88 -5.53
N PRO A 186 -1.01 26.01 -6.11
CA PRO A 186 -1.34 27.35 -5.62
C PRO A 186 -2.83 27.69 -5.58
N ARG A 187 -3.65 26.91 -6.30
CA ARG A 187 -5.11 27.06 -6.35
C ARG A 187 -5.83 26.21 -5.30
N SER A 188 -5.14 25.32 -4.61
CA SER A 188 -5.72 24.43 -3.60
C SER A 188 -5.91 25.16 -2.27
N GLU A 189 -7.06 24.99 -1.62
CA GLU A 189 -7.30 25.51 -0.26
C GLU A 189 -6.42 24.82 0.79
N ALA A 190 -6.00 23.57 0.53
CA ALA A 190 -5.15 22.78 1.42
C ALA A 190 -3.64 23.01 1.20
N ARG A 191 -3.27 23.97 0.35
CA ARG A 191 -1.88 24.24 -0.02
C ARG A 191 -1.02 24.63 1.18
N LEU A 192 0.27 24.37 1.10
CA LEU A 192 1.24 24.95 2.01
C LEU A 192 1.28 26.47 1.81
N ALA A 193 1.57 27.21 2.88
CA ALA A 193 1.70 28.66 2.82
C ALA A 193 2.70 29.11 1.74
N ILE A 194 3.84 28.40 1.64
CA ILE A 194 4.90 28.64 0.65
C ILE A 194 4.47 28.38 -0.80
N ALA A 195 3.42 27.60 -1.02
CA ALA A 195 2.96 27.19 -2.34
C ALA A 195 1.91 28.17 -2.88
N ASP A 196 2.12 29.48 -2.72
CA ASP A 196 1.29 30.55 -3.31
C ASP A 196 1.75 30.96 -4.73
N ARG A 197 2.70 30.23 -5.28
CA ARG A 197 3.47 30.57 -6.48
C ARG A 197 3.92 29.32 -7.23
N TYR A 198 4.23 29.49 -8.52
CA TYR A 198 4.57 28.38 -9.44
C TYR A 198 6.06 28.19 -9.68
N ASP A 199 6.89 29.16 -9.29
CA ASP A 199 8.33 29.18 -9.57
C ASP A 199 9.17 28.53 -8.46
N LEU A 200 8.55 27.82 -7.51
CA LEU A 200 9.24 27.05 -6.47
C LEU A 200 10.15 25.98 -7.08
N ARG A 201 11.38 25.87 -6.56
CA ARG A 201 12.28 24.75 -6.87
C ARG A 201 12.02 23.62 -5.89
N ILE A 202 11.27 22.61 -6.32
CA ILE A 202 10.85 21.48 -5.47
C ILE A 202 11.67 20.24 -5.84
N ILE A 203 12.55 19.81 -4.94
CA ILE A 203 13.39 18.63 -5.10
C ILE A 203 12.78 17.50 -4.28
N ILE A 204 12.21 16.50 -4.95
CA ILE A 204 11.48 15.42 -4.30
C ILE A 204 12.36 14.18 -4.16
N PHE A 205 12.28 13.48 -3.04
CA PHE A 205 12.89 12.16 -2.91
C PHE A 205 11.94 11.17 -2.23
N CYS A 206 12.02 9.93 -2.69
CA CYS A 206 11.49 8.76 -2.01
C CYS A 206 12.66 7.87 -1.60
N GLN A 207 12.43 6.59 -1.34
CA GLN A 207 13.53 5.71 -0.93
C GLN A 207 14.59 5.52 -2.02
N GLU A 208 14.18 5.16 -3.24
CA GLU A 208 15.10 4.72 -4.30
C GLU A 208 14.98 5.53 -5.61
N GLY A 209 14.22 6.62 -5.60
CA GLY A 209 14.06 7.47 -6.79
C GLY A 209 13.08 6.95 -7.85
N TYR A 210 12.12 6.08 -7.50
CA TYR A 210 11.04 5.63 -8.38
C TYR A 210 9.81 6.52 -8.23
N THR A 211 9.16 6.44 -7.07
CA THR A 211 7.93 7.20 -6.77
C THR A 211 8.15 8.71 -6.85
N SER A 212 9.34 9.20 -6.51
CA SER A 212 9.68 10.62 -6.59
C SER A 212 9.69 11.15 -8.03
N SER A 213 10.09 10.35 -9.03
CA SER A 213 10.01 10.75 -10.44
C SER A 213 8.56 10.96 -10.88
N LEU A 214 7.67 10.03 -10.51
CA LEU A 214 6.23 10.17 -10.80
C LEU A 214 5.62 11.38 -10.09
N ALA A 215 6.03 11.62 -8.85
CA ALA A 215 5.59 12.75 -8.04
C ALA A 215 6.04 14.10 -8.62
N ALA A 216 7.31 14.22 -9.00
CA ALA A 216 7.86 15.43 -9.60
C ALA A 216 7.17 15.74 -10.93
N TYR A 217 6.97 14.72 -11.77
CA TYR A 217 6.22 14.88 -13.00
C TYR A 217 4.77 15.34 -12.75
N SER A 218 4.09 14.79 -11.74
CA SER A 218 2.75 15.23 -11.33
C SER A 218 2.74 16.72 -10.93
N LEU A 219 3.74 17.20 -10.18
CA LEU A 219 3.86 18.62 -9.86
C LEU A 219 4.10 19.49 -11.10
N GLN A 220 4.91 19.03 -12.06
CA GLN A 220 5.04 19.73 -13.34
C GLN A 220 3.71 19.83 -14.10
N GLN A 221 2.84 18.81 -14.04
CA GLN A 221 1.49 18.87 -14.63
C GLN A 221 0.60 19.93 -13.96
N LEU A 222 0.82 20.23 -12.68
CA LEU A 222 0.14 21.33 -11.98
C LEU A 222 0.70 22.72 -12.35
N GLY A 223 1.81 22.78 -13.08
CA GLY A 223 2.48 24.03 -13.48
C GLY A 223 3.72 24.37 -12.66
N LEU A 224 4.13 23.54 -11.70
CA LEU A 224 5.38 23.71 -10.94
C LEU A 224 6.55 23.16 -11.77
N LEU A 225 6.90 23.87 -12.84
CA LEU A 225 7.84 23.40 -13.86
C LEU A 225 9.25 23.14 -13.33
N ASN A 226 9.62 23.78 -12.21
CA ASN A 226 10.92 23.61 -11.57
C ASN A 226 10.99 22.38 -10.66
N ALA A 227 9.91 21.60 -10.53
CA ALA A 227 9.92 20.35 -9.76
C ALA A 227 10.82 19.30 -10.40
N THR A 228 11.61 18.60 -9.59
CA THR A 228 12.48 17.49 -9.99
C THR A 228 12.60 16.45 -8.88
N ASP A 229 13.35 15.37 -9.14
CA ASP A 229 13.65 14.35 -8.15
C ASP A 229 15.14 13.99 -8.03
N ILE A 230 15.48 13.36 -6.90
CA ILE A 230 16.82 12.85 -6.63
C ILE A 230 16.98 11.44 -7.22
N ILE A 231 18.02 11.26 -8.03
CA ILE A 231 18.43 9.95 -8.56
C ILE A 231 18.83 9.06 -7.39
N GLY A 232 18.18 7.90 -7.27
CA GLY A 232 18.43 6.92 -6.20
C GLY A 232 17.82 7.28 -4.85
N GLY A 233 17.11 8.41 -4.74
CA GLY A 233 16.37 8.80 -3.54
C GLY A 233 17.22 8.94 -2.27
N TYR A 234 16.60 8.65 -1.12
CA TYR A 234 17.26 8.66 0.19
C TYR A 234 18.40 7.65 0.27
N ALA A 235 18.27 6.47 -0.34
CA ALA A 235 19.32 5.45 -0.32
C ALA A 235 20.63 5.98 -0.92
N ALA A 236 20.57 6.61 -2.09
CA ALA A 236 21.75 7.23 -2.72
C ALA A 236 22.25 8.46 -1.97
N TRP A 237 21.36 9.23 -1.32
CA TRP A 237 21.76 10.34 -0.45
C TRP A 237 22.58 9.85 0.75
N SER A 238 22.13 8.78 1.40
CA SER A 238 22.84 8.16 2.51
C SER A 238 24.16 7.52 2.07
N GLU A 239 24.19 6.87 0.90
CA GLU A 239 25.41 6.27 0.33
C GLU A 239 26.46 7.33 -0.04
N ALA A 240 26.00 8.52 -0.44
CA ALA A 240 26.87 9.67 -0.68
C ALA A 240 27.37 10.36 0.62
N GLU A 241 27.06 9.78 1.79
CA GLU A 241 27.45 10.29 3.13
C GLU A 241 27.02 11.74 3.37
N LEU A 242 25.92 12.16 2.73
CA LEU A 242 25.34 13.49 2.92
C LEU A 242 24.60 13.58 4.27
N PRO A 243 24.36 14.80 4.79
CA PRO A 243 23.74 14.97 6.09
C PRO A 243 22.39 14.26 6.19
N VAL A 244 22.27 13.39 7.19
CA VAL A 244 21.05 12.70 7.62
C VAL A 244 20.90 12.90 9.13
N ASP A 245 19.69 12.74 9.66
CA ASP A 245 19.48 12.65 11.11
C ASP A 245 20.18 11.37 11.62
N SER A 246 21.44 11.50 12.04
CA SER A 246 22.11 10.44 12.80
C SER A 246 21.42 10.33 14.16
N ASP A 247 20.84 9.16 14.41
CA ASP A 247 20.19 8.69 15.64
C ASP A 247 20.45 9.58 16.88
N ARG A 248 19.37 10.13 17.44
CA ARG A 248 19.29 10.67 18.83
C ARG A 248 19.54 9.59 19.90
N ARG A 249 20.27 8.51 19.60
CA ARG A 249 20.58 7.38 20.51
C ARG A 249 21.91 7.51 21.23
N SER A 250 22.41 8.72 21.39
CA SER A 250 23.51 9.01 22.29
C SER A 250 23.32 10.40 22.87
N GLU A 251 22.37 10.54 23.81
CA GLU A 251 22.39 11.54 24.90
C GLU A 251 21.16 11.37 25.80
N THR A 252 21.02 10.19 26.41
CA THR A 252 20.26 10.05 27.65
C THR A 252 21.23 10.24 28.81
N HIS A 253 21.60 11.49 29.12
CA HIS A 253 21.94 11.94 30.49
C HIS A 253 22.10 13.46 30.55
N THR A 254 21.03 14.10 31.04
CA THR A 254 21.07 15.18 32.03
C THR A 254 21.77 16.49 31.63
N GLN A 255 21.01 17.45 31.11
CA GLN A 255 20.90 18.74 31.82
C GLN A 255 19.70 19.59 31.40
N GLU A 256 18.88 19.89 32.41
CA GLU A 256 17.84 20.90 32.39
C GLU A 256 18.38 22.25 31.91
N SER A 257 17.66 22.92 30.99
CA SER A 257 17.37 24.34 31.14
C SER A 257 16.35 24.85 30.11
N ARG A 258 15.20 25.25 30.67
CA ARG A 258 14.43 26.45 30.30
C ARG A 258 13.55 26.39 29.05
N SER A 259 12.37 25.83 29.29
CA SER A 259 11.09 26.26 28.71
C SER A 259 10.94 27.79 28.75
N LEU A 260 10.69 28.37 27.57
CA LEU A 260 9.94 29.61 27.40
C LEU A 260 8.72 29.28 26.51
N VAL A 261 7.63 28.90 27.18
CA VAL A 261 6.29 29.50 27.03
C VAL A 261 5.88 29.82 25.57
N SER A 262 5.10 28.96 24.93
CA SER A 262 3.62 29.09 24.85
C SER A 262 3.19 30.52 24.50
N LEU A 263 2.87 30.80 23.23
CA LEU A 263 1.89 31.83 22.87
C LEU A 263 1.30 31.57 21.47
N ALA A 264 -0.04 31.60 21.44
CA ALA A 264 -0.99 31.55 20.32
C ALA A 264 -1.18 30.17 19.63
N GLY A 265 -2.33 29.49 19.72
CA GLY A 265 -3.66 29.86 20.24
C GLY A 265 -4.74 29.17 19.41
N SER A 266 -5.44 28.20 20.01
CA SER A 266 -6.69 27.64 19.49
C SER A 266 -7.68 28.75 19.13
N VAL A 267 -8.29 28.66 17.96
CA VAL A 267 -9.68 29.10 17.74
C VAL A 267 -10.35 28.12 16.78
N VAL A 268 -11.46 27.57 17.29
CA VAL A 268 -12.63 26.90 16.67
C VAL A 268 -12.54 26.53 15.19
#